data_AF-A0A3B0YKW9-F1
#
_entry.id   AF-A0A3B0YKW9-F1
#
_cell.length_a   1.000
_cell.length_b   1.000
_cell.length_c   1.000
_cell.angle_alpha   90.00
_cell.angle_beta   90.00
_cell.angle_gamma   90.00
#
_symmetry.space_group_name_H-M   'P 1'
#
loop_
_entity.id
_entity.type
_entity.pdbx_description
1 polymer ?
#
loop_
_entity_poly.entity_id
_entity_poly.type
_entity_poly.pdbx_seq_one_letter_code
_entity_poly.pdbx_strand_id
1 'polypeptide(L)'
;MFSGMEMRGMMLRRVLLCCLCLLAFDQSAVAARLDKLFQADALANGRDTQARQDALRQALATVLVRITGDAAIADREVVQSLLDKPGRFVAQFRFNESPAATPDDVPELRLWAQFDEVALTRELRKLGLPYWGRDRPDVLVWLAVDDNGQRFLVSDSSLDPFAEALRDAAQHYGLPASLPL
;
A
#
# COMPACT_ATOMS: atom_id res chain seq x y z
N MET A 1 14.47 64.18 -16.01
CA MET A 1 13.63 63.72 -14.89
C MET A 1 12.68 62.56 -15.27
N PHE A 2 12.95 61.77 -16.34
CA PHE A 2 12.05 60.69 -16.79
C PHE A 2 12.63 59.26 -16.71
N SER A 3 13.91 59.09 -16.35
CA SER A 3 14.59 57.77 -16.36
C SER A 3 14.34 56.91 -15.09
N GLY A 4 13.83 57.49 -14.00
CA GLY A 4 13.59 56.77 -12.75
C GLY A 4 12.31 55.92 -12.70
N MET A 5 11.35 56.18 -13.59
CA MET A 5 10.04 55.52 -13.56
C MET A 5 10.04 54.17 -14.32
N GLU A 6 10.86 54.04 -15.36
CA GLU A 6 11.03 52.79 -16.11
C GLU A 6 11.81 51.73 -15.32
N MET A 7 12.81 52.14 -14.51
CA MET A 7 13.57 51.22 -13.66
C MET A 7 12.70 50.59 -12.56
N ARG A 8 11.75 51.33 -11.98
CA ARG A 8 10.83 50.80 -10.96
C ARG A 8 9.91 49.73 -11.54
N GLY A 9 9.42 49.93 -12.77
CA GLY A 9 8.61 48.93 -13.48
C GLY A 9 9.39 47.66 -13.82
N MET A 10 10.66 47.80 -14.23
CA MET A 10 11.52 46.66 -14.55
C MET A 10 11.94 45.87 -13.31
N MET A 11 12.19 46.53 -12.17
CA MET A 11 12.42 45.86 -10.89
C MET A 11 11.16 45.16 -10.38
N LEU A 12 9.98 45.80 -10.46
CA LEU A 12 8.73 45.19 -10.04
C LEU A 12 8.40 43.94 -10.86
N ARG A 13 8.61 43.98 -12.18
CA ARG A 13 8.41 42.83 -13.08
C ARG A 13 9.38 41.69 -12.80
N ARG A 14 10.64 41.98 -12.44
CA ARG A 14 11.62 40.95 -12.02
C ARG A 14 11.25 40.30 -10.70
N VAL A 15 10.79 41.10 -9.72
CA VAL A 15 10.28 40.58 -8.45
C VAL A 15 9.03 39.72 -8.68
N LEU A 16 8.11 40.15 -9.54
CA LEU A 16 6.92 39.38 -9.89
C LEU A 16 7.28 38.07 -10.61
N LEU A 17 8.27 38.08 -11.51
CA LEU A 17 8.76 36.88 -12.18
C LEU A 17 9.44 35.91 -11.19
N CYS A 18 10.25 36.42 -10.25
CA CYS A 18 10.87 35.60 -9.20
C CYS A 18 9.82 35.00 -8.25
N CYS A 19 8.81 35.77 -7.84
CA CYS A 19 7.71 35.25 -7.03
C CYS A 19 6.89 34.20 -7.79
N LEU A 20 6.66 34.39 -9.09
CA LEU A 20 5.97 33.40 -9.92
C LEU A 20 6.79 32.11 -10.09
N CYS A 21 8.11 32.21 -10.24
CA CYS A 21 9.00 31.05 -10.29
C CYS A 21 9.09 30.31 -8.95
N LEU A 22 9.02 31.02 -7.81
CA LEU A 22 8.99 30.42 -6.48
C LEU A 22 7.67 29.67 -6.20
N LEU A 23 6.56 30.11 -6.78
CA LEU A 23 5.26 29.42 -6.71
C LEU A 23 5.17 28.22 -7.66
N ALA A 24 6.06 28.11 -8.65
CA ALA A 24 6.12 26.96 -9.57
C ALA A 24 6.93 25.77 -9.01
N PHE A 25 7.55 25.92 -7.83
CA PHE A 25 7.98 24.77 -7.04
C PHE A 25 6.75 24.15 -6.37
N ASP A 26 5.97 23.45 -7.19
CA ASP A 26 4.99 22.48 -6.71
C ASP A 26 5.78 21.42 -5.92
N GLN A 27 5.82 21.58 -4.60
CA GLN A 27 6.13 20.46 -3.73
C GLN A 27 4.99 19.48 -3.92
N SER A 28 5.17 18.56 -4.87
CA SER A 28 4.37 17.34 -4.93
C SER A 28 4.62 16.61 -3.62
N ALA A 29 3.85 16.94 -2.60
CA ALA A 29 3.72 16.14 -1.41
C ALA A 29 3.16 14.81 -1.92
N VAL A 30 4.04 13.82 -2.07
CA VAL A 30 3.63 12.45 -2.34
C VAL A 30 2.98 11.98 -1.04
N ALA A 31 1.71 12.34 -0.87
CA ALA A 31 0.85 11.61 0.03
C ALA A 31 0.91 10.17 -0.46
N ALA A 32 1.52 9.29 0.33
CA ALA A 32 1.58 7.87 0.08
C ALA A 32 0.14 7.34 0.07
N ARG A 33 -0.54 7.47 -1.06
CA ARG A 33 -1.82 6.81 -1.28
C ARG A 33 -1.50 5.33 -1.24
N LEU A 34 -1.91 4.68 -0.16
CA LEU A 34 -1.98 3.23 -0.08
C LEU A 34 -3.09 2.77 -1.05
N ASP A 35 -2.87 2.93 -2.35
CA ASP A 35 -3.82 2.64 -3.44
C ASP A 35 -4.21 1.15 -3.48
N LYS A 36 -3.57 0.32 -2.66
CA LYS A 36 -3.71 -1.13 -2.62
C LYS A 36 -4.35 -1.67 -1.34
N LEU A 37 -4.88 -0.84 -0.42
CA LEU A 37 -5.44 -1.33 0.85
C LEU A 37 -6.50 -2.44 0.67
N PHE A 38 -7.37 -2.28 -0.32
CA PHE A 38 -8.47 -3.20 -0.62
C PHE A 38 -8.16 -4.11 -1.82
N GLN A 39 -6.88 -4.35 -2.11
CA GLN A 39 -6.45 -5.17 -3.24
C GLN A 39 -5.50 -6.27 -2.78
N ALA A 40 -5.65 -7.48 -3.26
CA ALA A 40 -4.69 -8.54 -2.96
C ALA A 40 -4.59 -9.54 -4.09
N ASP A 41 -3.42 -10.18 -4.17
CA ASP A 41 -3.16 -11.33 -5.02
C ASP A 41 -3.20 -12.61 -4.17
N ALA A 42 -3.74 -13.69 -4.75
CA ALA A 42 -3.74 -15.01 -4.17
C ALA A 42 -3.39 -16.07 -5.22
N LEU A 43 -2.80 -17.18 -4.80
CA LEU A 43 -2.58 -18.32 -5.69
C LEU A 43 -3.93 -18.91 -6.11
N ALA A 44 -4.06 -19.26 -7.38
CA ALA A 44 -5.25 -19.89 -7.92
C ALA A 44 -4.87 -21.22 -8.55
N ASN A 45 -5.45 -22.31 -8.04
CA ASN A 45 -5.20 -23.68 -8.52
C ASN A 45 -6.06 -24.03 -9.76
N GLY A 46 -6.50 -23.02 -10.51
CA GLY A 46 -7.44 -23.17 -11.62
C GLY A 46 -8.25 -21.90 -11.87
N ARG A 47 -9.04 -21.95 -12.95
CA ARG A 47 -9.94 -20.85 -13.37
C ARG A 47 -11.42 -21.19 -13.17
N ASP A 48 -11.72 -22.37 -12.67
CA ASP A 48 -13.09 -22.79 -12.39
C ASP A 48 -13.68 -22.04 -11.18
N THR A 49 -14.97 -22.27 -10.92
CA THR A 49 -15.71 -21.54 -9.88
C THR A 49 -15.15 -21.80 -8.48
N GLN A 50 -14.72 -23.03 -8.19
CA GLN A 50 -14.22 -23.42 -6.88
C GLN A 50 -12.84 -22.80 -6.66
N ALA A 51 -11.90 -22.99 -7.59
CA ALA A 51 -10.57 -22.41 -7.53
C ALA A 51 -10.62 -20.87 -7.40
N ARG A 52 -11.54 -20.23 -8.12
CA ARG A 52 -11.79 -18.78 -7.98
C ARG A 52 -12.31 -18.40 -6.60
N GLN A 53 -13.27 -19.14 -6.03
CA GLN A 53 -13.78 -18.87 -4.69
C GLN A 53 -12.69 -19.00 -3.63
N ASP A 54 -11.85 -20.01 -3.74
CA ASP A 54 -10.76 -20.26 -2.79
C ASP A 54 -9.69 -19.17 -2.88
N ALA A 55 -9.30 -18.76 -4.09
CA ALA A 55 -8.37 -17.65 -4.28
C ALA A 55 -8.96 -16.31 -3.79
N LEU A 56 -10.25 -16.06 -4.02
CA LEU A 56 -10.93 -14.87 -3.49
C LEU A 56 -11.01 -14.87 -1.96
N ARG A 57 -11.21 -16.05 -1.33
CA ARG A 57 -11.18 -16.19 0.14
C ARG A 57 -9.81 -15.81 0.67
N GLN A 58 -8.74 -16.32 0.06
CA GLN A 58 -7.36 -15.99 0.44
C GLN A 58 -7.05 -14.49 0.25
N ALA A 59 -7.41 -13.92 -0.90
CA ALA A 59 -7.23 -12.50 -1.17
C ALA A 59 -8.00 -11.62 -0.17
N LEU A 60 -9.23 -12.01 0.18
CA LEU A 60 -10.03 -11.31 1.18
C LEU A 60 -9.38 -11.39 2.58
N ALA A 61 -8.87 -12.56 2.98
CA ALA A 61 -8.16 -12.72 4.24
C ALA A 61 -6.96 -11.76 4.33
N THR A 62 -6.15 -11.66 3.27
CA THR A 62 -5.04 -10.69 3.19
C THR A 62 -5.51 -9.25 3.34
N VAL A 63 -6.60 -8.88 2.67
CA VAL A 63 -7.19 -7.53 2.81
C VAL A 63 -7.68 -7.29 4.23
N LEU A 64 -8.32 -8.27 4.87
CA LEU A 64 -8.78 -8.16 6.25
C LEU A 64 -7.62 -7.90 7.21
N VAL A 65 -6.50 -8.63 7.09
CA VAL A 65 -5.30 -8.36 7.90
C VAL A 65 -4.84 -6.92 7.70
N ARG A 66 -4.76 -6.48 6.43
CA ARG A 66 -4.31 -5.14 6.07
C ARG A 66 -5.22 -4.03 6.62
N ILE A 67 -6.53 -4.23 6.63
CA ILE A 67 -7.49 -3.19 7.06
C ILE A 67 -7.80 -3.19 8.56
N THR A 68 -7.53 -4.30 9.24
CA THR A 68 -7.77 -4.43 10.69
C THR A 68 -6.47 -4.37 11.52
N GLY A 69 -5.32 -4.63 10.90
CA GLY A 69 -4.03 -4.77 11.59
C GLY A 69 -3.88 -6.08 12.35
N ASP A 70 -4.84 -7.00 12.25
CA ASP A 70 -4.85 -8.26 13.00
C ASP A 70 -4.45 -9.45 12.11
N ALA A 71 -3.27 -10.02 12.36
CA ALA A 71 -2.75 -11.17 11.64
C ALA A 71 -3.64 -12.43 11.78
N ALA A 72 -4.31 -12.58 12.92
CA ALA A 72 -5.15 -13.74 13.22
C ALA A 72 -6.61 -13.53 12.81
N ILE A 73 -6.93 -12.43 12.09
CA ILE A 73 -8.32 -12.07 11.77
C ILE A 73 -9.04 -13.20 11.04
N ALA A 74 -8.35 -13.89 10.12
CA ALA A 74 -8.92 -14.95 9.29
C ALA A 74 -9.32 -16.20 10.08
N ASP A 75 -8.80 -16.39 11.30
CA ASP A 75 -9.12 -17.52 12.17
C ASP A 75 -10.28 -17.21 13.11
N ARG A 76 -10.69 -15.94 13.21
CA ARG A 76 -11.79 -15.55 14.10
C ARG A 76 -13.13 -15.97 13.52
N GLU A 77 -13.96 -16.62 14.34
CA GLU A 77 -15.30 -17.04 13.96
C GLU A 77 -16.16 -15.88 13.40
N VAL A 78 -16.00 -14.69 13.98
CA VAL A 78 -16.75 -13.48 13.62
C VAL A 78 -16.59 -13.07 12.13
N VAL A 79 -15.46 -13.38 11.48
CA VAL A 79 -15.26 -13.04 10.05
C VAL A 79 -15.49 -14.19 9.08
N GLN A 80 -15.76 -15.42 9.56
CA GLN A 80 -15.96 -16.56 8.68
C GLN A 80 -17.11 -16.33 7.70
N SER A 81 -18.18 -15.67 8.16
CA SER A 81 -19.29 -15.28 7.29
C SER A 81 -18.90 -14.35 6.13
N LEU A 82 -17.82 -13.56 6.28
CA LEU A 82 -17.24 -12.74 5.22
C LEU A 82 -16.46 -13.63 4.23
N LEU A 83 -15.62 -14.50 4.77
CA LEU A 83 -14.72 -15.40 4.03
C LEU A 83 -15.47 -16.50 3.26
N ASP A 84 -16.66 -16.89 3.71
CA ASP A 84 -17.49 -17.90 3.04
C ASP A 84 -18.14 -17.39 1.75
N LYS A 85 -18.33 -16.07 1.64
CA LYS A 85 -18.93 -15.44 0.47
C LYS A 85 -18.09 -14.25 0.02
N PRO A 86 -16.81 -14.45 -0.36
CA PRO A 86 -15.90 -13.34 -0.63
C PRO A 86 -16.33 -12.56 -1.89
N GLY A 87 -16.97 -13.25 -2.84
CA GLY A 87 -17.47 -12.66 -4.09
C GLY A 87 -18.45 -11.50 -3.91
N ARG A 88 -19.17 -11.41 -2.77
CA ARG A 88 -20.10 -10.29 -2.51
C ARG A 88 -19.40 -8.95 -2.29
N PHE A 89 -18.10 -8.99 -2.04
CA PHE A 89 -17.27 -7.82 -1.80
C PHE A 89 -16.35 -7.50 -2.97
N VAL A 90 -16.35 -8.31 -4.03
CA VAL A 90 -15.43 -8.12 -5.15
C VAL A 90 -15.96 -7.00 -6.05
N ALA A 91 -15.16 -5.95 -6.23
CA ALA A 91 -15.41 -4.91 -7.22
C ALA A 91 -14.83 -5.31 -8.59
N GLN A 92 -13.62 -5.88 -8.59
CA GLN A 92 -12.93 -6.34 -9.80
C GLN A 92 -12.02 -7.53 -9.47
N PHE A 93 -11.82 -8.44 -10.42
CA PHE A 93 -10.75 -9.43 -10.33
C PHE A 93 -10.14 -9.68 -11.71
N ARG A 94 -8.91 -10.20 -11.73
CA ARG A 94 -8.24 -10.69 -12.94
C ARG A 94 -7.33 -11.85 -12.59
N PHE A 95 -7.14 -12.74 -13.56
CA PHE A 95 -6.16 -13.81 -13.46
C PHE A 95 -4.88 -13.37 -14.16
N ASN A 96 -3.75 -13.52 -13.48
CA ASN A 96 -2.42 -13.26 -14.01
C ASN A 96 -1.68 -14.59 -14.05
N GLU A 97 -1.18 -14.98 -15.22
CA GLU A 97 -0.29 -16.13 -15.38
C GLU A 97 1.13 -15.63 -15.50
N SER A 98 2.01 -16.17 -14.68
CA SER A 98 3.45 -15.98 -14.78
C SER A 98 4.07 -17.24 -15.36
N PRO A 99 4.91 -17.12 -16.40
CA PRO A 99 5.65 -18.27 -16.91
C PRO A 99 6.56 -18.83 -15.81
N ALA A 100 6.87 -20.11 -15.90
CA ALA A 100 7.85 -20.77 -15.06
C ALA A 100 9.19 -20.00 -15.12
N ALA A 101 9.77 -19.70 -13.96
CA ALA A 101 11.03 -18.96 -13.88
C ALA A 101 12.22 -19.82 -14.32
N THR A 102 12.15 -21.13 -14.07
CA THR A 102 13.11 -22.13 -14.52
C THR A 102 12.39 -23.30 -15.23
N PRO A 103 13.10 -24.14 -16.03
CA PRO A 103 12.50 -25.28 -16.71
C PRO A 103 11.87 -26.34 -15.78
N ASP A 104 12.28 -26.36 -14.50
CA ASP A 104 11.76 -27.26 -13.47
C ASP A 104 10.57 -26.66 -12.70
N ASP A 105 10.29 -25.35 -12.88
CA ASP A 105 9.17 -24.68 -12.22
C ASP A 105 7.85 -24.90 -12.96
N VAL A 106 6.76 -24.89 -12.20
CA VAL A 106 5.40 -24.91 -12.75
C VAL A 106 4.95 -23.46 -12.97
N PRO A 107 4.31 -23.12 -14.11
CA PRO A 107 3.71 -21.80 -14.30
C PRO A 107 2.77 -21.45 -13.15
N GLU A 108 2.89 -20.23 -12.62
CA GLU A 108 2.03 -19.77 -11.52
C GLU A 108 0.80 -19.05 -12.07
N LEU A 109 -0.38 -19.47 -11.62
CA LEU A 109 -1.62 -18.75 -11.82
C LEU A 109 -2.00 -18.01 -10.53
N ARG A 110 -2.14 -16.70 -10.62
CA ARG A 110 -2.57 -15.83 -9.51
C ARG A 110 -3.88 -15.15 -9.85
N LEU A 111 -4.71 -14.95 -8.84
CA LEU A 111 -5.90 -14.11 -8.90
C LEU A 111 -5.61 -12.82 -8.15
N TRP A 112 -5.65 -11.70 -8.88
CA TRP A 112 -5.71 -10.37 -8.30
C TRP A 112 -7.18 -10.00 -8.08
N ALA A 113 -7.51 -9.48 -6.90
CA ALA A 113 -8.84 -8.98 -6.58
C ALA A 113 -8.77 -7.57 -5.99
N GLN A 114 -9.71 -6.72 -6.39
CA GLN A 114 -10.07 -5.48 -5.73
C GLN A 114 -11.43 -5.65 -5.07
N PHE A 115 -11.50 -5.28 -3.79
CA PHE A 115 -12.71 -5.35 -3.00
C PHE A 115 -13.34 -3.96 -2.82
N ASP A 116 -14.66 -3.94 -2.67
CA ASP A 116 -15.45 -2.76 -2.40
C ASP A 116 -15.23 -2.30 -0.94
N GLU A 117 -14.58 -1.14 -0.81
CA GLU A 117 -14.26 -0.50 0.47
C GLU A 117 -15.52 -0.21 1.29
N VAL A 118 -16.59 0.29 0.67
CA VAL A 118 -17.82 0.69 1.39
C VAL A 118 -18.57 -0.53 1.90
N ALA A 119 -18.62 -1.61 1.12
CA ALA A 119 -19.27 -2.86 1.49
C ALA A 119 -18.50 -3.56 2.63
N LEU A 120 -17.17 -3.69 2.52
CA LEU A 120 -16.36 -4.33 3.56
C LEU A 120 -16.37 -3.56 4.87
N THR A 121 -16.13 -2.25 4.83
CA THR A 121 -16.09 -1.42 6.05
C THR A 121 -17.43 -1.40 6.79
N ARG A 122 -18.54 -1.46 6.05
CA ARG A 122 -19.87 -1.59 6.63
C ARG A 122 -20.04 -2.90 7.39
N GLU A 123 -19.60 -4.02 6.82
CA GLU A 123 -19.70 -5.32 7.49
C GLU A 123 -18.75 -5.42 8.68
N LEU A 124 -17.52 -4.92 8.58
CA LEU A 124 -16.59 -4.84 9.72
C LEU A 124 -17.19 -4.06 10.89
N ARG A 125 -17.83 -2.91 10.61
CA ARG A 125 -18.50 -2.10 11.62
C ARG A 125 -19.66 -2.85 12.28
N LYS A 126 -20.48 -3.57 11.50
CA LYS A 126 -21.57 -4.40 12.04
C LYS A 126 -21.05 -5.51 12.95
N LEU A 127 -19.90 -6.07 12.63
CA LEU A 127 -19.23 -7.11 13.41
C LEU A 127 -18.45 -6.54 14.61
N GLY A 128 -18.42 -5.22 14.80
CA GLY A 128 -17.69 -4.57 15.89
C GLY A 128 -16.16 -4.69 15.77
N LEU A 129 -15.65 -4.94 14.56
CA LEU A 129 -14.23 -5.13 14.33
C LEU A 129 -13.50 -3.78 14.19
N PRO A 130 -12.26 -3.67 14.70
CA PRO A 130 -11.46 -2.48 14.49
C PRO A 130 -11.18 -2.30 12.99
N TYR A 131 -11.28 -1.06 12.52
CA TYR A 131 -10.93 -0.69 11.15
C TYR A 131 -10.00 0.51 11.20
N TRP A 132 -8.77 0.33 10.72
CA TRP A 132 -7.84 1.42 10.48
C TRP A 132 -8.15 1.96 9.08
N GLY A 133 -8.80 3.13 9.07
CA GLY A 133 -9.17 3.83 7.84
C GLY A 133 -7.99 4.26 7.01
N ARG A 134 -8.24 5.23 6.12
CA ARG A 134 -7.18 5.87 5.32
C ARG A 134 -6.28 6.76 6.17
N ASP A 135 -6.78 7.29 7.30
CA ASP A 135 -6.05 8.14 8.24
C ASP A 135 -5.23 7.27 9.20
N ARG A 136 -4.16 6.66 8.68
CA ARG A 136 -3.21 5.86 9.47
C ARG A 136 -2.03 6.73 9.91
N PRO A 137 -1.54 6.59 11.14
CA PRO A 137 -0.33 7.29 11.56
C PRO A 137 0.88 6.79 10.75
N ASP A 138 1.70 7.72 10.29
CA ASP A 138 3.01 7.41 9.71
C ASP A 138 3.94 6.85 10.80
N VAL A 139 4.56 5.70 10.52
CA VAL A 139 5.39 4.97 11.48
C VAL A 139 6.86 5.06 11.06
N LEU A 140 7.67 5.79 11.83
CA LEU A 140 9.13 5.79 11.69
C LEU A 140 9.74 4.67 12.52
N VAL A 141 10.43 3.72 11.86
CA VAL A 141 11.05 2.56 12.51
C VAL A 141 12.56 2.75 12.60
N TRP A 142 13.11 2.71 13.81
CA TRP A 142 14.55 2.72 14.05
C TRP A 142 15.04 1.29 14.23
N LEU A 143 15.41 0.64 13.13
CA LEU A 143 15.86 -0.74 13.12
C LEU A 143 17.39 -0.80 13.22
N ALA A 144 17.89 -1.32 14.35
CA ALA A 144 19.31 -1.61 14.52
C ALA A 144 19.53 -3.12 14.39
N VAL A 145 20.40 -3.52 13.46
CA VAL A 145 20.75 -4.92 13.21
C VAL A 145 22.18 -5.16 13.69
N ASP A 146 22.40 -6.33 14.27
CA ASP A 146 23.74 -6.88 14.52
C ASP A 146 23.91 -8.09 13.60
N ASP A 147 24.79 -7.96 12.61
CA ASP A 147 25.13 -9.04 11.69
C ASP A 147 26.63 -9.34 11.79
N ASN A 148 26.96 -10.55 12.24
CA ASN A 148 28.34 -11.02 12.45
C ASN A 148 29.22 -10.03 13.26
N GLY A 149 28.64 -9.34 14.25
CA GLY A 149 29.34 -8.38 15.10
C GLY A 149 29.48 -6.98 14.51
N GLN A 150 28.93 -6.72 13.31
CA GLN A 150 28.76 -5.39 12.77
C GLN A 150 27.36 -4.88 13.11
N ARG A 151 27.30 -3.83 13.93
CA ARG A 151 26.03 -3.17 14.28
C ARG A 151 25.81 -1.94 13.41
N PHE A 152 24.68 -1.91 12.72
CA PHE A 152 24.29 -0.77 11.89
C PHE A 152 22.81 -0.45 12.02
N LEU A 153 22.46 0.79 11.69
CA LEU A 153 21.08 1.23 11.57
C LEU A 153 20.65 0.99 10.13
N VAL A 154 19.51 0.32 9.94
CA VAL A 154 18.95 0.12 8.61
C VAL A 154 18.35 1.45 8.13
N SER A 155 18.76 1.88 6.94
CA SER A 155 18.26 3.12 6.34
C SER A 155 17.31 2.84 5.18
N ASP A 156 16.43 3.78 4.86
CA ASP A 156 15.52 3.65 3.72
C ASP A 156 16.27 3.68 2.37
N SER A 157 17.45 4.29 2.36
CA SER A 157 18.35 4.41 1.20
C SER A 157 19.17 3.14 0.91
N SER A 158 19.24 2.21 1.87
CA SER A 158 19.98 0.96 1.73
C SER A 158 19.18 -0.11 0.95
N LEU A 159 19.89 -0.91 0.13
CA LEU A 159 19.38 -2.16 -0.45
C LEU A 159 19.51 -3.32 0.56
N ASP A 160 19.29 -3.05 1.85
CA ASP A 160 19.43 -4.05 2.91
C ASP A 160 18.23 -5.01 2.94
N PRO A 161 18.44 -6.34 3.05
CA PRO A 161 17.36 -7.31 3.16
C PRO A 161 16.40 -7.04 4.32
N PHE A 162 16.91 -6.43 5.40
CA PHE A 162 16.13 -6.02 6.55
C PHE A 162 15.16 -4.87 6.23
N ALA A 163 15.57 -3.94 5.36
CA ALA A 163 14.70 -2.86 4.90
C ALA A 163 13.56 -3.42 4.05
N GLU A 164 13.86 -4.36 3.16
CA GLU A 164 12.85 -5.03 2.34
C GLU A 164 11.87 -5.84 3.19
N ALA A 165 12.35 -6.64 4.14
CA ALA A 165 11.51 -7.40 5.05
C ALA A 165 10.57 -6.49 5.88
N LEU A 166 11.06 -5.33 6.34
CA LEU A 166 10.23 -4.35 7.04
C LEU A 166 9.16 -3.76 6.11
N ARG A 167 9.52 -3.39 4.87
CA ARG A 167 8.58 -2.85 3.89
C ARG A 167 7.49 -3.87 3.55
N ASP A 168 7.85 -5.14 3.38
CA ASP A 168 6.90 -6.22 3.12
C ASP A 168 5.93 -6.42 4.30
N ALA A 169 6.45 -6.43 5.52
CA ALA A 169 5.61 -6.47 6.73
C ALA A 169 4.68 -5.25 6.79
N ALA A 170 5.20 -4.05 6.58
CA ALA A 170 4.40 -2.82 6.57
C ALA A 170 3.29 -2.87 5.52
N GLN A 171 3.57 -3.35 4.30
CA GLN A 171 2.57 -3.54 3.25
C GLN A 171 1.53 -4.62 3.62
N HIS A 172 1.95 -5.69 4.28
CA HIS A 172 1.06 -6.76 4.74
C HIS A 172 0.04 -6.22 5.75
N TYR A 173 0.48 -5.40 6.71
CA TYR A 173 -0.37 -4.77 7.72
C TYR A 173 -0.99 -3.43 7.27
N GLY A 174 -0.63 -2.94 6.07
CA GLY A 174 -1.13 -1.70 5.49
C GLY A 174 -0.66 -0.45 6.23
N LEU A 175 0.51 -0.51 6.85
CA LEU A 175 1.10 0.60 7.58
C LEU A 175 2.01 1.42 6.65
N PRO A 176 1.87 2.75 6.62
CA PRO A 176 2.87 3.62 6.01
C PRO A 176 4.09 3.67 6.95
N ALA A 177 5.03 2.75 6.75
CA ALA A 177 6.26 2.69 7.52
C ALA A 177 7.42 3.32 6.74
N SER A 178 8.24 4.10 7.44
CA SER A 178 9.48 4.66 6.93
C SER A 178 10.66 4.26 7.81
N LEU A 179 11.83 4.18 7.19
CA LEU A 179 13.10 4.04 7.87
C LEU A 179 13.81 5.40 7.92
N PRO A 180 14.75 5.61 8.84
CA PRO A 180 15.64 6.77 8.80
C PRO A 180 16.39 6.83 7.47
N LEU A 181 16.65 8.05 6.98
CA LEU A 181 17.31 8.32 5.70
C LEU A 181 18.79 7.91 5.70
#